data_AF-A0A9X9T728-F1
#
_entry.id   AF-A0A9X9T728-F1
#
_cell.length_a   1.000
_cell.length_b   1.000
_cell.length_c   1.000
_cell.angle_alpha   90.00
_cell.angle_beta   90.00
_cell.angle_gamma   90.00
#
_symmetry.space_group_name_H-M   'P 1'
#
loop_
_entity.id
_entity.type
_entity.pdbx_description
1 polymer ?
#
loop_
_entity_poly.entity_id
_entity_poly.type
_entity_poly.pdbx_seq_one_letter_code
_entity_poly.pdbx_strand_id
1 'polypeptide(L)' 'MSELVLQGATILVGGCIVLAGIVIAAQIMGYTVPYGGLLLLICAALIIVGVYMMNSSAAGINAGHE' A
#
# COMPACT_ATOMS: atom_id res chain seq x y z
N MET A 1 12.58 3.90 -16.31
CA MET A 1 12.33 2.84 -15.31
C MET A 1 11.57 3.34 -14.08
N SER A 2 11.75 4.59 -13.61
CA SER A 2 11.07 5.10 -12.41
C SER A 2 9.54 5.21 -12.54
N GLU A 3 8.99 5.52 -13.72
CA GLU A 3 7.55 5.73 -13.90
C GLU A 3 6.71 4.45 -13.72
N LEU A 4 7.18 3.33 -14.28
CA LEU A 4 6.55 2.01 -14.07
C LEU A 4 6.62 1.56 -12.60
N VAL A 5 7.74 1.85 -11.92
CA VAL A 5 7.92 1.55 -10.48
C VAL A 5 6.99 2.41 -9.64
N LEU A 6 6.88 3.70 -9.96
CA LEU A 6 5.98 4.63 -9.28
C LEU A 6 4.52 4.20 -9.49
N GLN A 7 4.11 3.94 -10.74
CA GLN A 7 2.77 3.48 -11.07
C GLN A 7 2.45 2.14 -10.38
N GLY A 8 3.38 1.18 -10.40
CA GLY A 8 3.25 -0.09 -9.70
C GLY A 8 3.08 0.08 -8.18
N ALA A 9 3.88 0.95 -7.57
CA ALA A 9 3.75 1.28 -6.15
C ALA A 9 2.39 1.93 -5.84
N THR A 10 1.89 2.78 -6.73
CA THR A 10 0.59 3.48 -6.54
C THR A 10 -0.57 2.50 -6.58
N ILE A 11 -0.54 1.56 -7.53
CA ILE A 11 -1.53 0.49 -7.62
C ILE A 11 -1.46 -0.42 -6.39
N LEU A 12 -0.25 -0.79 -5.95
CA LEU A 12 -0.05 -1.63 -4.76
C LEU A 12 -0.65 -0.97 -3.51
N VAL A 13 -0.31 0.30 -3.26
CA VAL A 13 -0.80 1.06 -2.10
C VAL A 13 -2.32 1.22 -2.17
N GLY A 14 -2.86 1.66 -3.31
CA GLY A 14 -4.29 1.83 -3.50
C GLY A 14 -5.07 0.53 -3.28
N GLY A 15 -4.59 -0.58 -3.84
CA GLY A 15 -5.20 -1.90 -3.66
C GLY A 15 -5.20 -2.37 -2.20
N CYS A 16 -4.09 -2.17 -1.48
CA CYS A 16 -3.99 -2.54 -0.07
C CYS A 16 -4.91 -1.70 0.82
N ILE A 17 -5.08 -0.40 0.53
CA ILE A 17 -6.01 0.46 1.28
C ILE A 17 -7.46 -0.02 1.10
N VAL A 18 -7.85 -0.34 -0.13
CA VAL A 18 -9.21 -0.85 -0.43
C VAL A 18 -9.45 -2.18 0.27
N LEU A 19 -8.49 -3.12 0.21
CA LEU A 19 -8.58 -4.40 0.90
C LEU A 19 -8.71 -4.25 2.41
N ALA A 20 -7.89 -3.38 3.02
CA ALA A 20 -7.97 -3.09 4.45
C ALA A 20 -9.35 -2.52 4.83
N GLY A 21 -9.88 -1.59 4.03
CA GLY A 21 -11.22 -1.03 4.21
C GLY A 21 -12.33 -2.09 4.16
N ILE A 22 -12.26 -3.02 3.21
CA ILE A 22 -13.22 -4.13 3.09
C ILE A 22 -13.16 -5.04 4.32
N VAL A 23 -11.96 -5.40 4.79
CA VAL A 23 -11.79 -6.25 5.98
C VAL A 23 -12.36 -5.57 7.23
N ILE A 24 -12.12 -4.27 7.41
CA ILE A 24 -12.68 -3.50 8.52
C ILE A 24 -14.21 -3.44 8.42
N ALA A 25 -14.75 -3.12 7.24
CA ALA A 25 -16.19 -3.07 7.01
C ALA A 25 -16.88 -4.41 7.29
N ALA A 26 -16.28 -5.52 6.84
CA ALA A 26 -16.78 -6.87 7.11
C ALA A 26 -16.84 -7.16 8.61
N GLN A 27 -15.81 -6.79 9.38
CA GLN A 27 -15.81 -6.96 10.83
C GLN A 27 -16.88 -6.11 11.52
N ILE A 28 -17.10 -4.87 11.07
CA ILE A 28 -18.16 -3.98 11.62
C ILE A 28 -19.55 -4.55 11.33
N MET A 29 -19.75 -5.16 10.17
CA MET A 29 -21.01 -5.82 9.81
C MET A 29 -21.21 -7.18 10.51
N GLY A 30 -20.27 -7.63 11.34
CA GLY A 30 -20.36 -8.88 12.09
C GLY A 30 -19.96 -10.13 11.29
N TYR A 31 -19.37 -9.97 10.10
CA TYR A 31 -18.79 -11.08 9.36
C TYR A 31 -17.47 -11.50 10.00
N THR A 32 -17.34 -12.80 10.26
CA THR A 32 -16.09 -13.40 10.73
C THR A 32 -15.08 -13.47 9.58
N VAL A 33 -14.12 -12.55 9.57
CA VAL A 33 -12.98 -12.60 8.66
C VAL A 33 -11.87 -13.42 9.32
N PRO A 34 -11.56 -14.65 8.84
CA PRO A 34 -10.48 -15.43 9.41
C PRO A 34 -9.16 -14.66 9.25
N TYR A 35 -8.41 -14.54 10.34
CA TYR A 35 -7.14 -13.81 10.38
C TYR A 35 -7.23 -12.32 9.99
N GLY A 36 -8.38 -11.65 10.16
CA GLY A 36 -8.57 -10.24 9.80
C GLY A 36 -7.48 -9.30 10.35
N GLY A 37 -7.03 -9.52 11.59
CA GLY A 37 -5.92 -8.75 12.18
C GLY A 37 -4.58 -8.92 11.46
N LEU A 38 -4.21 -10.16 11.09
CA LEU A 38 -2.97 -10.42 10.33
C LEU A 38 -3.04 -9.87 8.91
N LEU A 39 -4.20 -9.97 8.27
CA LEU A 39 -4.47 -9.37 6.95
C LEU A 39 -4.28 -7.86 6.97
N LEU A 40 -4.77 -7.18 8.00
CA LEU A 40 -4.58 -5.74 8.19
C LEU A 40 -3.11 -5.38 8.43
N LEU A 41 -2.37 -6.18 9.20
CA LEU A 41 -0.93 -6.00 9.40
C LEU A 41 -0.14 -6.13 8.10
N ILE A 42 -0.46 -7.14 7.28
CA ILE A 42 0.20 -7.32 5.98
C ILE A 42 -0.14 -6.15 5.04
N CYS A 43 -1.40 -5.72 4.98
CA CYS A 43 -1.79 -4.55 4.20
C CYS A 43 -1.03 -3.30 4.65
N ALA A 44 -0.91 -3.07 5.96
CA ALA A 44 -0.16 -1.94 6.50
C ALA A 44 1.32 -2.00 6.09
N ALA A 45 1.96 -3.16 6.19
CA ALA A 45 3.35 -3.34 5.77
C ALA A 45 3.55 -3.05 4.27
N LEU A 46 2.65 -3.55 3.42
CA LEU A 46 2.70 -3.31 1.97
C LEU A 46 2.47 -1.84 1.61
N ILE A 47 1.59 -1.14 2.32
CA ILE A 47 1.38 0.31 2.16
C ILE A 47 2.66 1.07 2.49
N ILE A 48 3.30 0.76 3.63
CA ILE A 48 4.55 1.41 4.05
C ILE A 48 5.65 1.20 3.01
N VAL A 49 5.81 -0.04 2.52
CA VAL A 49 6.81 -0.37 1.48
C VAL A 49 6.51 0.38 0.17
N GLY A 50 5.25 0.38 -0.28
CA GLY A 50 4.86 1.09 -1.50
C GLY A 50 5.12 2.59 -1.41
N VAL A 51 4.78 3.22 -0.28
CA VAL A 51 5.06 4.64 -0.02
C VAL A 51 6.56 4.90 0.04
N TYR A 52 7.35 4.02 0.66
CA TYR A 52 8.81 4.14 0.68
C TYR A 52 9.41 4.09 -0.74
N MET A 53 8.91 3.20 -1.60
CA MET A 53 9.34 3.11 -2.99
C MET A 53 8.97 4.37 -3.80
N MET A 54 7.78 4.94 -3.56
CA MET A 54 7.37 6.22 -4.16
C MET A 54 8.30 7.36 -3.73
N ASN A 55 8.57 7.47 -2.42
CA ASN A 55 9.40 8.53 -1.86
C ASN A 55 10.86 8.42 -2.35
N SER A 56 11.39 7.20 -2.41
CA SER A 56 12.74 6.93 -2.95
C SER A 56 12.82 7.30 -4.43
N SER A 57 11.77 7.04 -5.20
CA SER A 57 11.69 7.43 -6.61
C SER A 57 11.62 8.95 -6.77
N ALA A 58 10.85 9.65 -5.93
CA ALA A 58 10.76 11.11 -5.95
C ALA A 58 12.10 11.79 -5.56
N ALA A 59 12.78 11.27 -4.54
CA ALA A 59 14.09 11.76 -4.12
C ALA A 59 15.18 11.48 -5.16
N GLY A 60 15.17 10.30 -5.81
CA GLY A 60 16.12 9.94 -6.85
C GLY A 60 15.93 10.72 -8.16
N ILE A 61 14.72 11.18 -8.47
CA ILE A 61 14.44 12.09 -9.59
C ILE A 61 14.95 13.51 -9.29
N ASN A 62 14.83 13.97 -8.04
CA ASN A 62 15.33 15.28 -7.62
C ASN A 62 16.87 15.35 -7.49
N ALA A 63 17.54 14.24 -7.18
CA ALA A 63 19.01 14.19 -7.06
C ALA A 63 19.76 14.09 -8.41
N GLY A 64 19.05 13.89 -9.53
CA GLY A 64 19.62 13.83 -10.88
C GLY A 64 19.42 15.10 -11.70
N HIS A 65 18.90 16.18 -11.08
CA HIS A 65 18.60 17.46 -11.71
C HIS A 65 19.41 18.60 -11.06
N GLU A 66 20.63 18.30 -10.63
CA GLU A 66 21.66 19.25 -10.17
C GLU A 66 22.95 19.04 -10.97
#